data_AF-A0AAV5XTA6-F1
#
_entry.id   AF-A0AAV5XTA6-F1
#
_cell.length_a   1.000
_cell.length_b   1.000
_cell.length_c   1.000
_cell.angle_alpha   90.00
_cell.angle_beta   90.00
_cell.angle_gamma   90.00
#
_symmetry.space_group_name_H-M   'P 1'
#
loop_
_entity.id
_entity.type
_entity.pdbx_description
1 polymer ?
#
loop_
_entity_poly.entity_id
_entity_poly.type
_entity_poly.pdbx_seq_one_letter_code
_entity_poly.pdbx_strand_id
1 'polypeptide(L)'
;MHVRLTRDLEGRARRAPDPMTVEEFFARFPEVPRDLHDEPVLAEFVRAFGSQLKVAQKPSPCVARAGGGDAEHHFYTRLVNDLAVYGIGLARRERTLQRLETLLAEYRTQPATFACTLVPRKGPDAPRAGCR
;
A
#
# COMPACT_ATOMS: atom_id res chain seq x y z
N MET A 1 -38.30 -23.16 -10.66
CA MET A 1 -37.16 -23.09 -9.72
C MET A 1 -36.57 -21.67 -9.82
N HIS A 2 -37.02 -20.72 -8.99
CA HIS A 2 -36.56 -19.33 -9.05
C HIS A 2 -35.46 -19.11 -8.02
N VAL A 3 -34.25 -18.80 -8.49
CA VAL A 3 -33.09 -18.56 -7.64
C VAL A 3 -33.20 -17.17 -7.03
N ARG A 4 -33.28 -17.11 -5.69
CA ARG A 4 -33.25 -15.88 -4.88
C ARG A 4 -31.82 -15.32 -4.85
N LEU A 5 -31.34 -14.77 -5.97
CA LEU A 5 -29.97 -14.22 -6.10
C LEU A 5 -29.82 -12.78 -5.58
N THR A 6 -30.93 -12.07 -5.30
CA THR A 6 -30.88 -10.63 -4.99
C THR A 6 -30.44 -10.32 -3.56
N ARG A 7 -30.75 -11.19 -2.59
CA ARG A 7 -30.50 -10.89 -1.16
C ARG A 7 -29.06 -11.15 -0.70
N ASP A 8 -28.31 -11.96 -1.44
CA ASP A 8 -26.92 -12.33 -1.11
C ASP A 8 -25.90 -11.27 -1.58
N LEU A 9 -26.22 -10.51 -2.64
CA LEU A 9 -25.36 -9.42 -3.13
C LEU A 9 -25.40 -8.19 -2.22
N GLU A 10 -26.56 -7.88 -1.63
CA GLU A 10 -26.71 -6.77 -0.68
C GLU A 10 -25.98 -7.03 0.66
N GLY A 11 -25.81 -8.31 1.04
CA GLY A 11 -25.04 -8.71 2.21
C GLY A 11 -23.53 -8.56 2.04
N ARG A 12 -23.00 -8.77 0.82
CA ARG A 12 -21.57 -8.59 0.51
C ARG A 12 -21.18 -7.13 0.30
N ALA A 13 -22.09 -6.28 -0.19
CA ALA A 13 -21.84 -4.86 -0.37
C ALA A 13 -21.61 -4.09 0.94
N ARG A 14 -22.04 -4.64 2.09
CA ARG A 14 -21.87 -4.02 3.43
C ARG A 14 -20.57 -4.37 4.16
N ARG A 15 -19.71 -5.21 3.58
CA ARG A 15 -18.33 -5.39 4.04
C ARG A 15 -17.38 -4.83 3.01
N ALA A 16 -17.42 -3.50 2.81
CA ALA A 16 -16.17 -2.84 2.50
C ALA A 16 -15.19 -3.25 3.60
N PRO A 17 -13.99 -3.76 3.28
CA PRO A 17 -12.99 -4.05 4.31
C PRO A 17 -12.84 -2.79 5.15
N ASP A 18 -12.90 -2.94 6.47
CA ASP A 18 -12.82 -1.82 7.40
C ASP A 18 -11.62 -0.94 7.01
N PRO A 19 -11.76 0.39 6.89
CA PRO A 19 -10.63 1.24 6.54
C PRO A 19 -9.48 0.97 7.50
N MET A 20 -8.26 0.82 6.98
CA MET A 20 -7.09 0.59 7.83
C MET A 20 -6.96 1.73 8.84
N THR A 21 -6.73 1.39 10.11
CA THR A 21 -6.46 2.39 11.16
C THR A 21 -4.96 2.72 11.22
N VAL A 22 -4.61 3.87 11.81
CA VAL A 22 -3.20 4.27 11.99
C VAL A 22 -2.49 3.27 12.91
N GLU A 23 -3.20 2.77 13.91
CA GLU A 23 -2.75 1.80 14.89
C GLU A 23 -2.49 0.43 14.23
N GLU A 24 -3.39 -0.02 13.35
CA GLU A 24 -3.19 -1.21 12.53
C GLU A 24 -1.98 -1.04 11.61
N PHE A 25 -1.78 0.15 11.04
CA PHE A 25 -0.62 0.47 10.21
C PHE A 25 0.70 0.32 10.96
N PHE A 26 0.83 0.91 12.14
CA PHE A 26 2.04 0.74 12.96
C PHE A 26 2.23 -0.69 13.49
N ALA A 27 1.15 -1.42 13.76
CA ALA A 27 1.25 -2.82 14.15
C ALA A 27 1.77 -3.70 13.00
N ARG A 28 1.38 -3.39 11.76
CA ARG A 28 1.81 -4.11 10.56
C ARG A 28 3.23 -3.75 10.12
N PHE A 29 3.62 -2.49 10.28
CA PHE A 29 4.92 -1.97 9.85
C PHE A 29 5.69 -1.38 11.05
N PRO A 30 6.25 -2.23 11.93
CA PRO A 30 7.01 -1.78 13.10
C PRO A 30 8.29 -1.00 12.75
N GLU A 31 8.75 -1.06 11.50
CA GLU A 31 9.87 -0.24 11.01
C GLU A 31 9.52 1.24 10.80
N VAL A 32 8.24 1.60 10.80
CA VAL A 32 7.82 2.99 10.65
C VAL A 32 7.94 3.71 12.00
N PRO A 33 8.69 4.82 12.09
CA PRO A 33 8.90 5.53 13.34
C PRO A 33 7.62 6.10 13.95
N ARG A 34 7.49 5.91 15.27
CA ARG A 34 6.32 6.36 16.05
C ARG A 34 6.18 7.88 16.15
N ASP A 35 7.24 8.65 15.91
CA ASP A 35 7.18 10.13 15.88
C ASP A 35 6.37 10.68 14.71
N LEU A 36 6.02 9.84 13.73
CA LEU A 36 5.09 10.18 12.66
C LEU A 36 3.62 9.93 13.04
N HIS A 37 3.35 9.34 14.20
CA HIS A 37 2.00 8.89 14.58
C HIS A 37 0.96 10.02 14.56
N ASP A 38 1.32 11.17 15.12
CA ASP A 38 0.40 12.31 15.26
C ASP A 38 0.43 13.24 14.03
N GLU A 39 1.13 12.86 12.97
CA GLU A 39 1.21 13.66 11.75
C GLU A 39 -0.09 13.54 10.95
N PRO A 40 -0.80 14.65 10.68
CA PRO A 40 -2.11 14.61 10.01
C PRO A 40 -2.00 14.04 8.59
N VAL A 41 -0.88 14.29 7.91
CA VAL A 41 -0.59 13.72 6.59
C VAL A 41 -0.48 12.19 6.63
N LEU A 42 -0.01 11.61 7.73
CA LEU A 42 0.08 10.15 7.87
C LEU A 42 -1.31 9.53 8.02
N ALA A 43 -2.18 10.15 8.83
CA ALA A 43 -3.56 9.68 9.00
C ALA A 43 -4.33 9.69 7.67
N GLU A 44 -4.15 10.75 6.86
CA GLU A 44 -4.73 10.81 5.52
C GLU A 44 -4.14 9.77 4.57
N PHE A 45 -2.82 9.57 4.61
CA PHE A 45 -2.13 8.53 3.85
C PHE A 45 -2.68 7.13 4.15
N VAL A 46 -2.82 6.76 5.43
CA VAL A 46 -3.36 5.46 5.83
C VAL A 46 -4.81 5.30 5.36
N ARG A 47 -5.63 6.35 5.47
CA ARG A 47 -7.00 6.35 4.97
C ARG A 47 -7.07 6.15 3.45
N ALA A 48 -6.21 6.83 2.69
CA ALA A 48 -6.20 6.79 1.23
C ALA A 48 -5.71 5.44 0.68
N PHE A 49 -4.66 4.87 1.28
CA PHE A 49 -3.99 3.68 0.77
C PHE A 49 -4.24 2.42 1.59
N GLY A 50 -5.18 2.45 2.55
CA GLY A 50 -5.41 1.35 3.49
C GLY A 50 -5.62 -0.01 2.81
N SER A 51 -6.31 -0.05 1.67
CA SER A 51 -6.52 -1.31 0.93
C SER A 51 -5.22 -1.90 0.38
N GLN A 52 -4.30 -1.06 -0.11
CA GLN A 52 -2.99 -1.46 -0.63
C GLN A 52 -2.03 -1.79 0.52
N LEU A 53 -2.06 -1.01 1.61
CA LEU A 53 -1.24 -1.23 2.80
C LEU A 53 -1.56 -2.57 3.49
N LYS A 54 -2.83 -2.99 3.49
CA LYS A 54 -3.25 -4.30 4.02
C LYS A 54 -2.64 -5.49 3.29
N VAL A 55 -2.42 -5.37 1.99
CA VAL A 55 -1.79 -6.44 1.17
C VAL A 55 -0.30 -6.24 0.95
N ALA A 56 0.24 -5.05 1.25
CA ALA A 56 1.65 -4.75 1.06
C ALA A 56 2.55 -5.72 1.84
N GLN A 57 3.57 -6.25 1.17
CA GLN A 57 4.51 -7.22 1.73
C GLN A 57 5.93 -6.72 1.54
N LYS A 58 6.70 -6.71 2.62
CA LYS A 58 8.12 -6.37 2.58
C LYS A 58 8.86 -7.39 1.72
N PRO A 59 9.57 -6.97 0.66
CA PRO A 59 10.32 -7.91 -0.16
C PRO A 59 11.44 -8.54 0.66
N SER A 60 11.53 -9.87 0.61
CA SER A 60 12.71 -10.56 1.12
C SER A 60 13.88 -10.38 0.14
N PRO A 61 15.15 -10.44 0.61
CA PRO A 61 16.32 -10.18 -0.23
C PRO A 61 16.41 -11.01 -1.52
N CYS A 62 15.85 -12.22 -1.51
CA CYS A 62 15.87 -13.13 -2.66
C CYS A 62 14.81 -12.81 -3.71
N VAL A 63 13.66 -12.25 -3.31
CA VAL A 63 12.53 -11.92 -4.20
C VAL A 63 12.82 -10.65 -5.00
N ALA A 64 13.55 -9.69 -4.42
CA ALA A 64 14.00 -8.49 -5.12
C ALA A 64 14.93 -8.78 -6.32
N ARG A 65 15.69 -9.89 -6.26
CA ARG A 65 16.68 -10.26 -7.30
C ARG A 65 16.05 -10.82 -8.57
N ALA A 66 14.81 -11.31 -8.50
CA ALA A 66 14.11 -11.95 -9.63
C ALA A 66 13.42 -10.95 -10.58
N GLY A 67 13.61 -9.64 -10.40
CA GLY A 67 13.09 -8.61 -11.32
C GLY A 67 11.57 -8.48 -11.36
N GLY A 68 10.84 -9.18 -10.50
CA GLY A 68 9.39 -9.13 -10.41
C GLY A 68 8.95 -9.49 -9.02
N GLY A 69 8.80 -8.47 -8.17
CA GLY A 69 7.95 -8.62 -6.99
C GLY A 69 6.49 -8.60 -7.44
N ASP A 70 5.64 -9.42 -6.86
CA ASP A 70 4.19 -9.28 -7.04
C ASP A 70 3.71 -7.87 -6.61
N ALA A 71 2.48 -7.51 -6.96
CA ALA A 71 1.91 -6.19 -6.70
C ALA A 71 2.08 -5.77 -5.22
N GLU A 72 1.97 -6.72 -4.30
CA GLU A 72 2.17 -6.58 -2.86
C GLU A 72 3.55 -6.02 -2.48
N HIS A 73 4.60 -6.46 -3.16
CA HIS A 73 5.96 -5.98 -2.94
C HIS A 73 6.17 -4.57 -3.49
N HIS A 74 5.52 -4.28 -4.62
CA HIS A 74 5.53 -2.94 -5.19
C HIS A 74 4.77 -1.95 -4.31
N PHE A 75 3.64 -2.35 -3.71
CA PHE A 75 2.94 -1.52 -2.74
C PHE A 75 3.82 -1.21 -1.52
N TYR A 76 4.52 -2.19 -0.96
CA TYR A 76 5.47 -1.92 0.13
C TYR A 76 6.56 -0.94 -0.31
N THR A 77 7.17 -1.19 -1.47
CA THR A 77 8.29 -0.39 -1.98
C THR A 77 7.88 1.06 -2.26
N ARG A 78 6.65 1.28 -2.75
CA ARG A 78 6.15 2.62 -3.08
C ARG A 78 5.57 3.37 -1.89
N LEU A 79 4.91 2.66 -0.96
CA LEU A 79 4.11 3.29 0.09
C LEU A 79 4.82 3.28 1.45
N VAL A 80 5.59 2.24 1.76
CA VAL A 80 6.16 2.02 3.11
C VAL A 80 7.67 2.26 3.14
N ASN A 81 8.38 2.01 2.04
CA ASN A 81 9.85 2.00 2.04
C ASN A 81 10.46 3.35 2.45
N ASP A 82 9.96 4.48 1.98
CA ASP A 82 10.51 5.79 2.36
C ASP A 82 10.33 6.07 3.88
N LEU A 83 9.25 5.58 4.49
CA LEU A 83 9.01 5.65 5.93
C LEU A 83 9.97 4.74 6.71
N ALA A 84 10.20 3.53 6.19
CA ALA A 84 11.18 2.60 6.77
C ALA A 84 12.62 3.14 6.68
N VAL A 85 12.97 3.78 5.56
CA VAL A 85 14.28 4.43 5.34
C VAL A 85 14.47 5.60 6.30
N TYR A 86 13.41 6.37 6.58
CA TYR A 86 13.42 7.36 7.65
C TYR A 86 13.71 6.73 9.01
N GLY A 87 13.09 5.60 9.34
CA GLY A 87 13.29 4.92 10.63
C GLY A 87 14.68 4.39 10.90
N ILE A 88 15.48 4.15 9.85
CA ILE A 88 16.90 3.80 9.99
C ILE A 88 17.83 5.01 9.87
N GLY A 89 17.29 6.23 9.86
CA GLY A 89 18.06 7.48 9.87
C GLY A 89 18.67 7.88 8.51
N LEU A 90 18.24 7.26 7.41
CA LEU A 90 18.75 7.53 6.07
C LEU A 90 17.95 8.59 5.29
N ALA A 91 16.78 8.99 5.81
CA ALA A 91 15.99 10.10 5.30
C ALA A 91 15.75 11.14 6.40
N ARG A 92 15.39 12.36 6.01
CA ARG A 92 14.98 13.44 6.94
C ARG A 92 13.47 13.48 7.07
N ARG A 93 12.98 13.78 8.27
CA ARG A 93 11.56 13.85 8.60
C ARG A 93 10.77 14.75 7.66
N GLU A 94 11.21 15.99 7.46
CA GLU A 94 10.51 16.98 6.63
C GLU A 94 10.41 16.49 5.18
N ARG A 95 11.48 15.87 4.68
CA ARG A 95 11.53 15.33 3.32
C ARG A 95 10.60 14.13 3.15
N THR A 96 10.47 13.31 4.19
CA THR A 96 9.55 12.17 4.22
C THR A 96 8.09 12.65 4.22
N LEU A 97 7.75 13.64 5.05
CA LEU A 97 6.41 14.23 5.09
C LEU A 97 6.04 14.91 3.75
N GLN A 98 6.94 15.69 3.17
CA GLN A 98 6.73 16.33 1.87
C GLN A 98 6.48 15.29 0.74
N ARG A 99 7.13 14.13 0.81
CA ARG A 99 6.89 13.03 -0.13
C ARG A 99 5.51 12.42 0.05
N LEU A 100 5.05 12.22 1.29
CA LEU A 100 3.68 11.76 1.56
C LEU A 100 2.65 12.75 1.02
N GLU A 101 2.85 14.05 1.23
CA GLU A 101 1.95 15.09 0.70
C GLU A 101 1.90 15.06 -0.83
N THR A 102 3.07 14.93 -1.48
CA THR A 102 3.15 14.82 -2.94
C THR A 102 2.40 13.60 -3.44
N LEU A 103 2.61 12.44 -2.81
CA LEU A 103 1.93 11.20 -3.16
C LEU A 103 0.41 11.31 -2.99
N LEU A 104 -0.05 11.95 -1.92
CA LEU A 104 -1.48 12.21 -1.69
C LEU A 104 -2.05 13.19 -2.72
N ALA A 105 -1.30 14.22 -3.10
CA ALA A 105 -1.70 15.15 -4.14
C ALA A 105 -1.88 14.43 -5.49
N GLU A 106 -0.93 13.58 -5.87
CA GLU A 106 -1.02 12.75 -7.08
C GLU A 106 -2.22 11.79 -7.01
N TYR A 107 -2.43 11.12 -5.88
CA TYR A 107 -3.58 10.25 -5.66
C TYR A 107 -4.92 10.98 -5.87
N ARG A 108 -5.06 12.20 -5.32
CA ARG A 108 -6.27 13.01 -5.47
C ARG A 108 -6.59 13.37 -6.92
N THR A 109 -5.58 13.42 -7.81
CA THR A 109 -5.85 13.67 -9.23
C THR A 109 -6.61 12.54 -9.90
N GLN A 110 -6.34 11.28 -9.51
CA GLN A 110 -6.86 10.08 -10.18
C GLN A 110 -7.05 8.90 -9.21
N PRO A 111 -7.92 9.01 -8.19
CA PRO A 111 -7.99 8.03 -7.09
C PRO A 111 -8.39 6.62 -7.57
N ALA A 112 -9.25 6.54 -8.60
CA ALA A 112 -9.73 5.26 -9.13
C ALA A 112 -8.66 4.43 -9.84
N THR A 113 -7.64 5.07 -10.42
CA THR A 113 -6.61 4.40 -11.23
C THR A 113 -5.22 4.47 -10.60
N PHE A 114 -5.04 5.24 -9.52
CA PHE A 114 -3.75 5.42 -8.87
C PHE A 114 -3.12 4.10 -8.39
N ALA A 115 -3.92 3.15 -7.91
CA ALA A 115 -3.39 1.83 -7.53
C ALA A 115 -2.65 1.13 -8.68
N CYS A 116 -3.09 1.35 -9.93
CA CYS A 116 -2.46 0.79 -11.13
C CYS A 116 -1.16 1.50 -11.51
N THR A 117 -0.88 2.70 -10.97
CA THR A 117 0.39 3.41 -11.19
C THR A 117 1.47 2.99 -10.20
N LEU A 118 1.08 2.42 -9.06
CA LEU A 118 2.00 1.93 -8.02
C LEU A 118 2.76 0.67 -8.45
N VAL A 119 2.15 -0.15 -9.32
CA VAL A 119 2.75 -1.39 -9.84
C VAL A 119 3.29 -1.13 -11.25
N PRO A 120 4.57 -1.41 -11.53
CA PRO A 120 5.11 -1.31 -12.88
C PRO A 120 4.29 -2.18 -13.84
N ARG A 121 3.98 -1.65 -15.03
CA ARG A 121 3.33 -2.44 -16.07
C ARG A 121 4.25 -3.59 -16.47
N LYS A 122 3.78 -4.81 -16.25
CA LYS A 122 4.49 -6.01 -16.67
C LYS A 122 4.58 -6.00 -18.20
N GLY A 123 5.80 -5.95 -18.75
CA GLY A 123 6.01 -6.05 -20.19
C GLY A 123 5.55 -7.41 -20.72
N PRO A 124 5.18 -7.53 -22.01
CA PRO A 124 4.67 -8.77 -22.60
C PRO A 124 5.61 -9.98 -22.42
N ASP A 125 6.93 -9.76 -22.30
CA ASP A 125 7.95 -10.79 -22.15
C ASP A 125 8.43 -11.03 -20.71
N ALA A 126 7.79 -10.43 -19.69
CA ALA A 126 8.29 -10.56 -18.33
C ALA A 126 8.07 -11.99 -17.79
N PRO A 127 9.13 -12.70 -17.37
CA PRO A 127 9.02 -14.07 -16.88
C PRO A 127 8.02 -14.16 -15.72
N ARG A 128 7.27 -15.28 -15.69
CA ARG A 128 6.45 -15.61 -14.52
C ARG A 128 7.40 -15.91 -13.37
N ALA A 129 7.18 -15.28 -12.21
CA ALA A 129 7.88 -15.64 -11.00
C ALA A 129 7.49 -17.08 -10.63
N GLY A 130 8.24 -18.05 -11.14
CA GLY A 130 8.06 -19.45 -10.82
C GLY A 130 8.61 -19.69 -9.41
N CYS A 131 7.73 -19.92 -8.45
CA CYS A 131 8.11 -20.55 -7.20
C CYS A 131 8.38 -22.03 -7.48
N ARG A 132 9.53 -22.53 -7.06
CA ARG A 132 9.88 -23.96 -7.04
C ARG A 132 9.84 -24.46 -5.61
#